data_AF-A0A6G3MGY5-F1
#
_entry.id   AF-A0A6G3MGY5-F1
#
_cell.length_a   1.000
_cell.length_b   1.000
_cell.length_c   1.000
_cell.angle_alpha   90.00
_cell.angle_beta   90.00
_cell.angle_gamma   90.00
#
_symmetry.space_group_name_H-M   'P 1'
#
loop_
_entity.id
_entity.type
_entity.pdbx_description
1 polymer ?
#
loop_
_entity_poly.entity_id
_entity_poly.type
_entity_poly.pdbx_seq_one_letter_code
_entity_poly.pdbx_strand_id
1 'polypeptide(L)'
;MIITGEPSHALRVCESGMTSFDDGQANKEPEEPKDCYLGIICDLLYKCLSKNPHKLARILEGEAEDPASAPFYWITKWVDYSERYGIGYFLSDNSFGVLFNDHTRLVSTEDKGLIVYIDANGVETFMSAQKYDPSLKKKMTLLIYFYDYMRTNLLTVF
;
A
#
# COMPACT_ATOMS: atom_id res chain seq x y z
N MET A 1 -11.11 -8.67 25.42
CA MET A 1 -11.27 -7.26 25.02
C MET A 1 -10.92 -7.21 23.55
N ILE A 2 -11.93 -7.24 22.69
CA ILE A 2 -11.74 -7.17 21.23
C ILE A 2 -11.66 -5.68 20.93
N ILE A 3 -10.45 -5.19 20.66
CA ILE A 3 -10.27 -3.84 20.14
C ILE A 3 -10.62 -3.97 18.65
N THR A 4 -11.83 -3.55 18.29
CA THR A 4 -12.19 -3.34 16.89
C THR A 4 -11.35 -2.16 16.40
N GLY A 5 -10.29 -2.45 15.66
CA GLY A 5 -9.49 -1.42 14.99
C GLY A 5 -10.32 -0.86 13.84
N GLU A 6 -10.37 0.48 13.75
CA GLU A 6 -10.80 1.16 12.52
C GLU A 6 -9.91 0.72 11.35
N PRO A 7 -10.44 0.66 10.11
CA PRO A 7 -9.65 0.31 8.93
C PRO A 7 -8.48 1.28 8.78
N SER A 8 -7.28 0.75 8.51
CA SER A 8 -6.04 1.51 8.32
C SER A 8 -6.21 2.63 7.30
N HIS A 9 -6.41 3.84 7.83
CA HIS A 9 -6.20 5.08 7.11
C HIS A 9 -4.69 5.24 6.90
N ALA A 10 -4.21 4.98 5.68
CA ALA A 10 -2.85 5.34 5.29
C ALA A 10 -2.59 6.81 5.69
N LEU A 11 -1.43 7.04 6.31
CA LEU A 11 -1.08 8.24 7.07
C LEU A 11 -1.43 9.57 6.37
N ARG A 12 -2.10 10.45 7.13
CA ARG A 12 -2.23 11.88 6.84
C ARG A 12 -0.89 12.60 7.05
N VAL A 13 -0.40 13.28 6.02
CA VAL A 13 0.56 14.37 6.18
C VAL A 13 -0.25 15.68 6.24
N CYS A 14 -0.45 16.20 7.45
CA CYS A 14 -0.97 17.54 7.64
C CYS A 14 0.17 18.55 7.52
N GLU A 15 0.21 19.33 6.45
CA GLU A 15 0.95 20.59 6.46
C GLU A 15 0.18 21.60 7.34
N SER A 16 0.87 22.22 8.29
CA SER A 16 0.33 23.26 9.16
C SER A 16 0.71 24.65 8.62
N GLY A 17 -0.29 25.52 8.43
CA GLY A 17 -0.06 26.89 7.91
C GLY A 17 -1.30 27.79 7.70
N MET A 18 -2.22 27.83 8.67
CA MET A 18 -3.16 28.91 9.05
C MET A 18 -3.51 30.05 8.04
N THR A 19 -4.78 30.11 7.60
CA THR A 19 -5.60 31.35 7.68
C THR A 19 -7.05 30.99 8.02
N SER A 20 -7.60 31.70 9.00
CA SER A 20 -8.97 31.60 9.50
C SER A 20 -10.00 32.20 8.54
N PHE A 21 -11.17 31.59 8.37
CA PHE A 21 -12.50 32.14 8.70
C PHE A 21 -13.54 31.01 8.59
N ASP A 22 -14.40 30.94 9.61
CA ASP A 22 -15.36 29.89 9.91
C ASP A 22 -16.67 30.10 9.12
N ASP A 23 -17.07 29.11 8.32
CA ASP A 23 -18.45 28.91 7.90
C ASP A 23 -18.78 27.46 8.24
N GLY A 24 -19.56 27.25 9.30
CA GLY A 24 -19.90 25.95 9.92
C GLY A 24 -20.63 24.93 9.05
N GLN A 25 -20.18 24.68 7.83
CA GLN A 25 -20.35 23.38 7.19
C GLN A 25 -19.37 22.43 7.87
N ALA A 26 -19.91 21.37 8.47
CA ALA A 26 -19.08 20.22 8.81
C ALA A 26 -18.32 19.85 7.52
N ASN A 27 -17.02 20.14 7.49
CA ASN A 27 -16.11 19.68 6.45
C ASN A 27 -16.18 18.16 6.52
N LYS A 28 -17.14 17.58 5.80
CA LYS A 28 -17.10 16.17 5.47
C LYS A 28 -15.86 16.04 4.63
N GLU A 29 -14.80 15.56 5.26
CA GLU A 29 -13.60 15.15 4.58
C GLU A 29 -14.03 14.32 3.36
N PRO A 30 -13.48 14.61 2.17
CA PRO A 30 -13.90 13.94 0.96
C PRO A 30 -13.78 12.42 1.18
N GLU A 31 -14.92 11.73 1.07
CA GLU A 31 -14.98 10.28 1.20
C GLU A 31 -14.09 9.66 0.13
N GLU A 32 -13.24 8.72 0.54
CA GLU A 32 -12.30 8.06 -0.35
C GLU A 32 -13.05 7.38 -1.52
N PRO A 33 -12.62 7.57 -2.78
CA PRO A 33 -13.26 6.93 -3.93
C PRO A 33 -13.23 5.41 -3.83
N LYS A 34 -14.35 4.75 -4.13
CA LYS A 34 -14.48 3.28 -4.10
C LYS A 34 -13.57 2.54 -5.07
N ASP A 35 -13.06 3.24 -6.08
CA ASP A 35 -12.16 2.70 -7.11
C ASP A 35 -10.68 2.91 -6.78
N CYS A 36 -10.35 3.26 -5.53
CA CYS A 36 -8.98 3.49 -5.08
C CYS A 36 -8.25 4.52 -5.96
N TYR A 37 -8.93 5.61 -6.33
CA TYR A 37 -8.40 6.72 -7.15
C TYR A 37 -8.05 6.35 -8.60
N LEU A 38 -8.38 5.15 -9.09
CA LEU A 38 -8.06 4.72 -10.46
C LEU A 38 -8.66 5.64 -11.52
N GLY A 39 -9.88 6.14 -11.34
CA GLY A 39 -10.50 7.09 -12.26
C GLY A 39 -9.73 8.41 -12.37
N ILE A 40 -9.21 8.92 -11.24
CA ILE A 40 -8.41 10.15 -11.20
C ILE A 40 -7.09 9.93 -11.93
N ILE A 41 -6.40 8.81 -11.65
CA ILE A 41 -5.13 8.47 -12.34
C ILE A 41 -5.35 8.34 -13.85
N CYS A 42 -6.42 7.66 -14.28
CA CYS A 42 -6.76 7.53 -15.70
C CYS A 42 -6.97 8.90 -16.38
N ASP A 43 -7.68 9.82 -15.74
CA ASP A 43 -7.91 11.17 -16.27
C ASP A 43 -6.60 12.00 -16.33
N LEU A 44 -5.76 11.92 -15.29
CA LEU A 44 -4.45 12.58 -15.27
C LEU A 44 -3.54 12.04 -16.39
N LEU A 45 -3.49 10.72 -16.59
CA LEU A 45 -2.74 10.09 -17.68
C LEU A 45 -3.27 10.54 -19.04
N TYR A 46 -4.60 10.54 -19.24
CA TYR A 46 -5.22 11.01 -20.47
C TYR A 46 -4.85 12.47 -20.77
N LYS A 47 -5.00 13.36 -19.77
CA LYS A 47 -4.63 14.78 -19.89
C LYS A 47 -3.17 14.95 -20.26
N CYS A 48 -2.26 14.24 -19.58
CA CYS A 48 -0.83 14.29 -19.87
C CYS A 48 -0.53 13.83 -21.31
N LEU A 49 -1.02 12.66 -21.71
CA LEU A 49 -0.76 12.09 -23.03
C LEU A 49 -1.38 12.92 -24.17
N SER A 50 -2.54 13.55 -23.94
CA SER A 50 -3.20 14.42 -24.93
C SER A 50 -2.33 15.63 -25.34
N LYS A 51 -1.40 16.06 -24.49
CA LYS A 51 -0.46 17.14 -24.79
C LYS A 51 0.69 16.72 -25.71
N ASN A 52 0.83 15.42 -25.99
CA ASN A 52 1.89 14.86 -26.83
C ASN A 52 3.30 15.35 -26.41
N PRO A 53 3.72 15.15 -25.14
CA PRO A 53 4.96 15.74 -24.61
C PRO A 53 6.22 15.38 -25.42
N HIS A 54 6.25 14.20 -26.05
CA HIS A 54 7.34 13.76 -26.92
C HIS A 54 7.51 14.58 -28.22
N LYS A 55 6.54 15.43 -28.58
CA LYS A 55 6.60 16.31 -29.76
C LYS A 55 7.04 17.74 -29.43
N LEU A 56 7.30 18.03 -28.15
CA LEU A 56 7.75 19.35 -27.74
C LEU A 56 9.13 19.62 -28.36
N ALA A 57 9.30 20.84 -28.91
CA ALA A 57 10.55 21.25 -29.56
C ALA A 57 11.76 21.23 -28.61
N ARG A 58 11.50 21.29 -27.30
CA ARG A 58 12.48 21.14 -26.24
C ARG A 58 11.85 20.38 -25.08
N ILE A 59 12.49 19.30 -24.65
CA ILE A 59 12.11 18.55 -23.46
C ILE A 59 12.97 19.08 -22.31
N LEU A 60 12.32 19.61 -21.27
CA LEU A 60 12.97 20.11 -20.05
C LEU A 60 12.57 19.19 -18.90
N GLU A 61 13.20 18.02 -18.81
CA GLU A 61 12.82 16.99 -17.82
C GLU A 61 12.90 17.53 -16.38
N GLY A 62 13.93 18.34 -16.07
CA GLY A 62 14.10 18.93 -14.75
C GLY A 62 13.03 19.95 -14.34
N GLU A 63 12.24 20.52 -15.26
CA GLU A 63 11.11 21.40 -14.90
C GLU A 63 9.85 20.62 -14.52
N ALA A 64 9.80 19.33 -14.86
CA ALA A 64 8.71 18.43 -14.50
C ALA A 64 8.98 17.66 -13.19
N GLU A 65 10.17 17.83 -12.60
CA GLU A 65 10.53 17.22 -11.32
C GLU A 65 9.82 17.94 -10.17
N ASP A 66 9.14 17.18 -9.33
CA ASP A 66 8.55 17.65 -8.08
C ASP A 66 8.97 16.72 -6.94
N PRO A 67 10.00 17.08 -6.15
CA PRO A 67 10.46 16.28 -5.03
C PRO A 67 9.38 16.06 -3.95
N ALA A 68 8.39 16.95 -3.82
CA ALA A 68 7.29 16.78 -2.87
C ALA A 68 6.30 15.67 -3.30
N SER A 69 6.32 15.30 -4.59
CA SER A 69 5.53 14.21 -5.15
C SER A 69 6.22 12.83 -5.06
N ALA A 70 7.31 12.70 -4.31
CA ALA A 70 7.97 11.41 -4.10
C ALA A 70 7.03 10.41 -3.40
N PRO A 71 6.92 9.15 -3.87
CA PRO A 71 6.03 8.17 -3.27
C PRO A 71 6.48 7.79 -1.86
N PHE A 72 5.54 7.71 -0.91
CA PHE A 72 5.84 7.21 0.44
C PHE A 72 6.18 5.72 0.45
N TYR A 73 5.45 4.93 -0.34
CA TYR A 73 5.61 3.49 -0.43
C TYR A 73 5.66 3.03 -1.88
N TRP A 74 6.55 2.07 -2.17
CA TRP A 74 6.59 1.34 -3.43
C TRP A 74 6.98 -0.11 -3.20
N ILE A 75 6.62 -1.00 -4.14
CA ILE A 75 7.00 -2.41 -4.08
C ILE A 75 8.48 -2.54 -4.48
N THR A 76 9.30 -3.12 -3.63
CA THR A 76 10.73 -3.34 -3.87
C THR A 76 11.03 -4.76 -4.35
N LYS A 77 10.24 -5.75 -3.92
CA LYS A 77 10.35 -7.15 -4.30
C LYS A 77 8.98 -7.78 -4.43
N TRP A 78 8.85 -8.77 -5.30
CA TRP A 78 7.63 -9.55 -5.41
C TRP A 78 7.93 -10.96 -5.93
N VAL A 79 7.05 -11.91 -5.58
CA VAL A 79 7.04 -13.28 -6.06
C VAL A 79 5.61 -13.64 -6.38
N ASP A 80 5.38 -14.07 -7.62
CA ASP A 80 4.09 -14.61 -8.04
C ASP A 80 4.06 -16.12 -7.82
N TYR A 81 3.19 -16.56 -6.91
CA TYR A 81 2.82 -17.96 -6.75
C TYR A 81 1.29 -18.13 -6.79
N SER A 82 0.62 -17.32 -7.62
CA SER A 82 -0.84 -17.22 -7.73
C SER A 82 -1.49 -18.50 -8.26
N GLU A 83 -0.77 -19.39 -8.93
CA GLU A 83 -1.30 -20.71 -9.32
C GLU A 83 -1.78 -21.53 -8.10
N ARG A 84 -1.14 -21.34 -6.94
CA ARG A 84 -1.41 -22.14 -5.73
C ARG A 84 -1.85 -21.33 -4.52
N TYR A 85 -1.24 -20.17 -4.29
CA TYR A 85 -1.36 -19.48 -3.01
C TYR A 85 -1.67 -18.00 -3.15
N GLY A 86 -0.92 -17.29 -3.99
CA GLY A 86 -1.02 -15.84 -4.11
C GLY A 86 0.31 -15.16 -4.42
N ILE A 87 0.37 -13.86 -4.18
CA ILE A 87 1.50 -13.00 -4.51
C ILE A 87 2.14 -12.49 -3.21
N GLY A 88 3.43 -12.76 -3.02
CA GLY A 88 4.23 -12.18 -1.94
C GLY A 88 4.93 -10.91 -2.39
N TYR A 89 5.06 -9.91 -1.52
CA TYR A 89 5.72 -8.64 -1.83
C TYR A 89 6.47 -8.04 -0.64
N PHE A 90 7.45 -7.18 -0.92
CA PHE A 90 8.09 -6.25 0.02
C PHE A 90 7.78 -4.80 -0.40
N LEU A 91 7.65 -3.93 0.58
CA LEU A 91 7.57 -2.49 0.39
C LEU A 91 8.94 -1.83 0.64
N SER A 92 9.01 -0.52 0.38
CA SER A 92 10.20 0.31 0.54
C SER A 92 10.64 0.52 1.99
N ASP A 93 9.76 0.28 2.96
CA ASP A 93 10.03 0.35 4.40
C ASP A 93 10.41 -1.02 5.01
N ASN A 94 10.78 -2.00 4.18
CA ASN A 94 11.05 -3.39 4.57
C ASN A 94 9.87 -4.16 5.16
N SER A 95 8.66 -3.58 5.21
CA SER A 95 7.46 -4.37 5.47
C SER A 95 7.19 -5.32 4.30
N PHE A 96 6.47 -6.40 4.58
CA PHE A 96 6.20 -7.43 3.59
C PHE A 96 4.81 -8.01 3.79
N GLY A 97 4.25 -8.57 2.72
CA GLY A 97 2.93 -9.15 2.77
C GLY A 97 2.69 -10.21 1.72
N VAL A 98 1.54 -10.86 1.85
CA VAL A 98 1.01 -11.82 0.88
C VAL A 98 -0.44 -11.48 0.60
N LEU A 99 -0.76 -11.31 -0.67
CA LEU A 99 -2.13 -11.28 -1.18
C LEU A 99 -2.50 -12.71 -1.60
N PHE A 100 -3.39 -13.35 -0.85
CA PHE A 100 -3.84 -14.71 -1.13
C PHE A 100 -4.93 -14.74 -2.21
N ASN A 101 -5.07 -15.89 -2.88
CA ASN A 101 -6.09 -16.11 -3.92
C ASN A 101 -7.54 -15.98 -3.42
N ASP A 102 -7.76 -16.10 -2.11
CA ASP A 102 -9.08 -15.90 -1.49
C ASP A 102 -9.37 -14.42 -1.13
N HIS A 103 -8.63 -13.49 -1.73
CA HIS A 103 -8.70 -12.04 -1.54
C HIS A 103 -8.33 -11.53 -0.15
N THR A 104 -7.85 -12.41 0.73
CA THR A 104 -7.34 -12.01 2.05
C THR A 104 -5.86 -11.64 1.99
N ARG A 105 -5.38 -10.89 2.97
CA ARG A 105 -4.00 -10.40 3.04
C ARG A 105 -3.40 -10.66 4.41
N LEU A 106 -2.12 -10.96 4.44
CA LEU A 106 -1.30 -10.82 5.64
C LEU A 106 -0.20 -9.80 5.34
N VAL A 107 -0.02 -8.84 6.24
CA VAL A 107 1.04 -7.83 6.16
C VAL A 107 1.81 -7.86 7.48
N SER A 108 3.13 -7.78 7.44
CA SER A 108 3.97 -7.70 8.63
C SER A 108 5.00 -6.61 8.49
N THR A 109 5.27 -5.94 9.60
CA THR A 109 6.39 -4.99 9.72
C THR A 109 7.72 -5.74 9.68
N GLU A 110 8.82 -5.00 9.64
CA GLU A 110 10.18 -5.56 9.71
C GLU A 110 10.33 -6.56 10.88
N ASP A 111 11.16 -7.60 10.66
CA ASP A 111 11.48 -8.67 11.63
C ASP A 111 10.32 -9.55 12.12
N LYS A 112 9.25 -9.73 11.31
CA LYS A 112 8.11 -10.62 11.64
C LYS A 112 7.40 -10.17 12.94
N GLY A 113 7.35 -8.86 13.17
CA GLY A 113 6.79 -8.22 14.36
C GLY A 113 5.26 -8.22 14.40
N LEU A 114 4.65 -7.04 14.28
CA LEU A 114 3.20 -6.90 14.18
C LEU A 114 2.73 -7.52 12.87
N ILE A 115 1.66 -8.30 12.93
CA ILE A 115 1.03 -8.90 11.75
C ILE A 115 -0.40 -8.38 11.67
N VAL A 116 -0.78 -7.90 10.49
CA VAL A 116 -2.15 -7.47 10.17
C VAL A 116 -2.73 -8.48 9.21
N TYR A 117 -3.83 -9.12 9.61
CA TYR A 117 -4.67 -9.90 8.72
C TYR A 117 -5.80 -9.02 8.21
N ILE A 118 -6.00 -9.00 6.90
CA ILE A 118 -7.08 -8.26 6.24
C ILE A 118 -7.95 -9.28 5.53
N ASP A 119 -9.23 -9.36 5.87
CA ASP A 119 -10.15 -10.27 5.22
C ASP A 119 -10.58 -9.78 3.83
N ALA A 120 -11.40 -10.57 3.12
CA ALA A 120 -11.87 -10.22 1.77
C ALA A 120 -12.79 -8.97 1.74
N ASN A 121 -13.32 -8.56 2.89
CA ASN A 121 -14.14 -7.36 3.04
C ASN A 121 -13.32 -6.14 3.48
N GLY A 122 -12.01 -6.29 3.68
CA GLY A 122 -11.14 -5.22 4.16
C GLY A 122 -11.11 -5.06 5.67
N VAL A 123 -11.70 -5.98 6.44
CA VAL A 123 -11.68 -5.90 7.91
C VAL A 123 -10.30 -6.32 8.43
N GLU A 124 -9.69 -5.47 9.23
CA GLU A 124 -8.36 -5.67 9.76
C GLU A 124 -8.37 -6.33 11.15
N THR A 125 -7.43 -7.24 11.37
CA THR A 125 -7.19 -7.88 12.65
C THR A 125 -5.70 -7.90 12.94
N PHE A 126 -5.31 -7.28 14.05
CA PHE A 126 -3.93 -7.21 14.52
C PHE A 126 -3.58 -8.45 15.35
N MET A 127 -2.43 -9.04 15.05
CA MET A 127 -1.95 -10.29 15.65
C MET A 127 -0.42 -10.34 15.72
N SER A 128 0.11 -11.41 16.32
CA SER A 128 1.55 -11.68 16.32
C SER A 128 1.82 -13.12 15.88
N ALA A 129 3.08 -13.42 15.58
CA ALA A 129 3.50 -14.78 15.25
C ALA A 129 3.21 -15.81 16.36
N GLN A 130 3.07 -15.36 17.61
CA GLN A 130 2.78 -16.21 18.77
C GLN A 130 1.28 -16.28 19.11
N LYS A 131 0.51 -15.25 18.75
CA LYS A 131 -0.90 -15.11 19.11
C LYS A 131 -1.73 -14.76 17.88
N TYR A 132 -2.34 -15.79 17.29
CA TYR A 132 -3.24 -15.69 16.14
C TYR A 132 -4.25 -16.85 16.15
N ASP A 133 -5.32 -16.74 15.37
CA ASP A 133 -6.32 -17.81 15.22
C ASP A 133 -5.71 -19.06 14.54
N PRO A 134 -5.80 -20.27 15.13
CA PRO A 134 -5.22 -21.48 14.56
C PRO A 134 -5.64 -21.77 13.10
N SER A 135 -6.79 -21.30 12.64
CA SER A 135 -7.25 -21.42 11.25
C SER A 135 -6.30 -20.72 10.25
N LEU A 136 -5.55 -19.70 10.69
CA LEU A 136 -4.60 -18.95 9.85
C LEU A 136 -3.22 -19.62 9.77
N LYS A 137 -3.00 -20.75 10.44
CA LYS A 137 -1.67 -21.42 10.51
C LYS A 137 -1.03 -21.61 9.13
N LYS A 138 -1.80 -22.07 8.13
CA LYS A 138 -1.30 -22.25 6.76
C LYS A 138 -0.84 -20.93 6.13
N LYS A 139 -1.62 -19.86 6.30
CA LYS A 139 -1.31 -18.52 5.77
C LYS A 139 -0.07 -17.92 6.46
N MET A 140 0.05 -18.09 7.78
CA MET A 140 1.24 -17.67 8.55
C MET A 140 2.50 -18.40 8.07
N THR A 141 2.41 -19.71 7.83
CA THR A 141 3.52 -20.49 7.27
C THR A 141 3.93 -19.96 5.89
N LEU A 142 2.96 -19.71 5.00
CA LEU A 142 3.25 -19.17 3.67
C LEU A 142 3.86 -17.77 3.72
N LEU A 143 3.37 -16.89 4.60
CA LEU A 143 3.94 -15.56 4.84
C LEU A 143 5.44 -15.65 5.17
N ILE A 144 5.83 -16.55 6.07
CA ILE A 144 7.23 -16.78 6.44
C ILE A 144 8.04 -17.33 5.25
N TYR A 145 7.48 -18.28 4.50
CA TYR A 145 8.16 -18.83 3.31
C TYR A 145 8.43 -17.77 2.24
N PHE A 146 7.43 -16.95 1.93
CA PHE A 146 7.60 -15.83 0.98
C PHE A 146 8.68 -14.86 1.46
N TYR A 147 8.66 -14.49 2.75
CA TYR A 147 9.66 -13.61 3.36
C TYR A 147 11.08 -14.19 3.21
N ASP A 148 11.31 -15.42 3.68
CA ASP A 148 12.63 -16.04 3.67
C ASP A 148 13.13 -16.21 2.22
N TYR A 149 12.26 -16.63 1.31
CA TYR A 149 12.59 -16.77 -0.11
C TYR A 149 13.01 -15.43 -0.75
N MET A 150 12.21 -14.37 -0.59
CA MET A 150 12.50 -13.07 -1.17
C MET A 150 13.75 -12.43 -0.58
N ARG A 151 13.99 -12.62 0.72
CA ARG A 151 15.19 -12.12 1.40
C ARG A 151 16.46 -12.81 0.89
N THR A 152 16.41 -14.11 0.63
CA THR A 152 17.58 -14.88 0.17
C THR A 152 17.83 -14.78 -1.33
N ASN A 153 16.78 -14.69 -2.16
CA ASN A 153 16.90 -14.93 -3.61
C ASN A 153 16.66 -13.71 -4.49
N LEU A 154 16.10 -12.62 -3.95
CA LEU A 154 15.86 -11.39 -4.73
C LEU A 154 16.80 -10.28 -4.28
N LEU A 155 17.36 -9.57 -5.26
CA LEU A 155 18.20 -8.40 -5.03
C LEU A 155 17.41 -7.32 -4.30
N THR A 156 18.05 -6.65 -3.34
CA THR A 156 17.60 -5.35 -2.87
C THR A 156 18.45 -4.31 -3.59
N VAL A 157 17.82 -3.42 -4.36
CA VAL A 157 18.51 -2.25 -4.92
C VAL A 157 18.39 -1.15 -3.88
N PHE A 158 19.54 -0.63 -3.42
CA PHE A 158 19.63 0.51 -2.50
C PHE A 158 19.58 1.82 -3.27
#